data_AF-A0A532TGU1-F1
#
_entry.id   AF-A0A532TGU1-F1
#
_cell.length_a   1.000
_cell.length_b   1.000
_cell.length_c   1.000
_cell.angle_alpha   90.00
_cell.angle_beta   90.00
_cell.angle_gamma   90.00
#
_symmetry.space_group_name_H-M   'P 1'
#
loop_
_entity.id
_entity.type
_entity.pdbx_description
1 polymer ?
#
loop_
_entity_poly.entity_id
_entity_poly.type
_entity_poly.pdbx_seq_one_letter_code
_entity_poly.pdbx_strand_id
1 'polypeptide(L)'
;MSDEYERNNDEKEKEKKPFSIPSMPPPSVTPLTPPPSMPPPSTPPPLTPPPMTTPPPSPVFEPTPPPTFEPIPPSISIGPSEEEYNSVVMQLQEKDSNLNQLQSQINDLSSQSSLISAQLREKESQVNRLTNQFQSLQSTTEAYQQQVKQLTDENAQLQAHIPGLQQQVQELQQHNSVLQQQIGPLQAQITKLQEEIVYKERRIEELKEPKAVMPSSLAQGITNQTTNYSTSPTLTPTTSTTPAPSAQMGTGRRMCPNCGASGFAVKEVEDRTRIISYIPKPIYAKKLVCTKCGFEF
;
A
#
# COMPACT_ATOMS: atom_id res chain seq x y z
N MET A 1 50.55 11.83 14.04
CA MET A 1 49.78 10.58 13.82
C MET A 1 48.64 10.93 12.87
N SER A 2 48.97 11.20 11.61
CA SER A 2 48.06 11.86 10.66
C SER A 2 47.83 11.04 9.39
N ASP A 3 48.16 9.74 9.41
CA ASP A 3 48.20 8.89 8.20
C ASP A 3 47.21 7.71 8.23
N GLU A 4 46.12 7.78 9.00
CA GLU A 4 45.13 6.68 9.09
C GLU A 4 43.74 6.97 8.50
N TYR A 5 43.48 8.18 7.98
CA TYR A 5 42.14 8.55 7.51
C TYR A 5 41.90 8.52 5.99
N GLU A 6 42.90 8.21 5.17
CA GLU A 6 42.74 8.26 3.69
C GLU A 6 42.46 6.91 3.01
N ARG A 7 42.52 5.77 3.71
CA ARG A 7 42.43 4.44 3.05
C ARG A 7 41.00 3.88 2.88
N ASN A 8 39.96 4.52 3.40
CA ASN A 8 38.58 3.98 3.38
C ASN A 8 37.65 4.56 2.31
N ASN A 9 38.14 5.43 1.42
CA ASN A 9 37.29 6.08 0.40
C ASN A 9 37.28 5.39 -0.97
N ASP A 10 38.21 4.47 -1.26
CA ASP A 10 38.37 3.89 -2.61
C ASP A 10 37.59 2.58 -2.87
N GLU A 11 36.89 2.02 -1.88
CA GLU A 11 36.16 0.75 -2.06
C GLU A 11 34.65 0.88 -2.33
N LYS A 12 34.09 2.09 -2.42
CA LYS A 12 32.63 2.28 -2.53
C LYS A 12 32.09 2.65 -3.92
N GLU A 13 32.91 2.57 -4.96
CA GLU A 13 32.55 3.06 -6.30
C GLU A 13 32.29 1.96 -7.36
N LYS A 14 31.91 0.74 -6.95
CA LYS A 14 31.49 -0.33 -7.88
C LYS A 14 30.22 -1.05 -7.44
N GLU A 15 29.06 -0.46 -7.74
CA GLU A 15 27.85 -1.13 -8.27
C GLU A 15 26.67 -0.17 -8.21
N LYS A 16 26.47 0.63 -9.27
CA LYS A 16 25.17 1.23 -9.57
C LYS A 16 24.55 0.49 -10.76
N LYS A 17 23.88 -0.63 -10.49
CA LYS A 17 22.89 -1.20 -11.41
C LYS A 17 21.61 -0.34 -11.35
N PRO A 18 20.99 0.02 -12.48
CA PRO A 18 19.72 0.74 -12.46
C PRO A 18 18.61 -0.20 -11.99
N PHE A 19 17.92 0.18 -10.91
CA PHE A 19 16.69 -0.48 -10.45
C PHE A 19 15.57 -0.24 -11.46
N SER A 20 15.07 -1.30 -12.07
CA SER A 20 13.85 -1.29 -12.88
C SER A 20 12.62 -1.15 -11.97
N ILE A 21 11.82 -0.11 -12.22
CA ILE A 21 10.54 0.13 -11.53
C ILE A 21 9.50 -0.87 -12.08
N PRO A 22 8.72 -1.59 -11.25
CA PRO A 22 7.64 -2.44 -11.72
C PRO A 22 6.52 -1.59 -12.37
N SER A 23 6.12 -1.96 -13.58
CA SER A 23 5.04 -1.32 -14.33
C SER A 23 3.68 -1.61 -13.69
N MET A 24 3.01 -0.59 -13.13
CA MET A 24 1.61 -0.68 -12.71
C MET A 24 0.68 -0.50 -13.92
N PRO A 25 -0.46 -1.21 -13.99
CA PRO A 25 -1.42 -1.03 -15.08
C PRO A 25 -2.11 0.34 -14.98
N PRO A 26 -2.47 0.95 -16.12
CA PRO A 26 -3.10 2.27 -16.13
C PRO A 26 -4.54 2.21 -15.57
N PRO A 27 -5.03 3.29 -14.92
CA PRO A 27 -6.42 3.35 -14.50
C PRO A 27 -7.36 3.51 -15.71
N SER A 28 -8.45 2.76 -15.72
CA SER A 28 -9.55 2.91 -16.69
C SER A 28 -10.17 4.30 -16.58
N VAL A 29 -10.05 5.11 -17.62
CA VAL A 29 -10.68 6.42 -17.74
C VAL A 29 -12.09 6.22 -18.30
N THR A 30 -13.11 6.44 -17.46
CA THR A 30 -14.48 6.67 -17.92
C THR A 30 -14.57 8.08 -18.53
N PRO A 31 -15.25 8.27 -19.68
CA PRO A 31 -15.37 9.59 -20.29
C PRO A 31 -16.39 10.44 -19.53
N LEU A 32 -15.90 11.45 -18.81
CA LEU A 32 -16.72 12.54 -18.28
C LEU A 32 -17.10 13.47 -19.43
N THR A 33 -18.40 13.69 -19.60
CA THR A 33 -18.98 14.67 -20.54
C THR A 33 -18.45 16.09 -20.25
N PRO A 34 -18.10 16.88 -21.29
CA PRO A 34 -17.59 18.23 -21.08
C PRO A 34 -18.71 19.16 -20.58
N PRO A 35 -18.42 20.08 -19.63
CA PRO A 35 -19.36 21.11 -19.23
C PRO A 35 -19.57 22.14 -20.36
N PRO A 36 -20.70 22.87 -20.37
CA PRO A 36 -20.97 23.87 -21.39
C PRO A 36 -19.94 25.01 -21.34
N SER A 37 -19.41 25.36 -22.50
CA SER A 37 -18.44 26.45 -22.70
C SER A 37 -18.98 27.77 -22.15
N MET A 38 -18.36 28.28 -21.09
CA MET A 38 -18.52 29.67 -20.69
C MET A 38 -17.86 30.58 -21.74
N PRO A 39 -18.48 31.70 -22.12
CA PRO A 39 -17.84 32.66 -23.01
C PRO A 39 -16.61 33.28 -22.31
N PRO A 40 -15.54 33.58 -23.06
CA PRO A 40 -14.32 34.14 -22.48
C PRO A 40 -14.59 35.52 -21.86
N PRO A 41 -13.84 35.91 -20.82
CA PRO A 41 -13.90 37.27 -20.30
C PRO A 41 -13.49 38.24 -21.40
N SER A 42 -14.29 39.31 -21.57
CA SER A 42 -14.03 40.38 -22.53
C SER A 42 -12.66 40.99 -22.26
N THR A 43 -11.70 40.69 -23.14
CA THR A 43 -10.41 41.38 -23.19
C THR A 43 -10.67 42.86 -23.46
N PRO A 44 -10.14 43.79 -22.65
CA PRO A 44 -10.16 45.20 -23.02
C PRO A 44 -9.43 45.39 -24.35
N PRO A 45 -9.89 46.29 -25.23
CA PRO A 45 -9.25 46.52 -26.52
C PRO A 45 -7.80 46.98 -26.32
N PRO A 46 -6.92 46.69 -27.30
CA PRO A 46 -5.54 47.14 -27.24
C PRO A 46 -5.52 48.67 -27.17
N LEU A 47 -4.75 49.21 -26.23
CA LEU A 47 -4.39 50.62 -26.21
C LEU A 47 -3.69 50.93 -27.53
N THR A 48 -4.39 51.64 -28.40
CA THR A 48 -3.83 52.23 -29.62
C THR A 48 -2.61 53.07 -29.22
N PRO A 49 -1.45 52.91 -29.88
CA PRO A 49 -0.33 53.80 -29.63
C PRO A 49 -0.76 55.24 -29.95
N PRO A 50 -0.27 56.25 -29.21
CA PRO A 50 -0.57 57.64 -29.50
C PRO A 50 -0.14 57.98 -30.95
N PRO A 51 -0.85 58.90 -31.62
CA PRO A 51 -0.50 59.28 -32.98
C PRO A 51 0.93 59.82 -32.98
N MET A 52 1.78 59.29 -33.86
CA MET A 52 3.04 59.96 -34.20
C MET A 52 2.67 61.32 -34.78
N THR A 53 2.90 62.37 -34.00
CA THR A 53 2.91 63.73 -34.51
C THR A 53 4.04 63.80 -35.54
N THR A 54 3.65 63.90 -36.81
CA THR A 54 4.55 64.27 -37.90
C THR A 54 5.27 65.57 -37.51
N PRO A 55 6.60 65.68 -37.72
CA PRO A 55 7.29 66.96 -37.53
C PRO A 55 6.66 68.00 -38.47
N PRO A 56 6.56 69.28 -38.04
CA PRO A 56 6.02 70.34 -38.89
C PRO A 56 6.87 70.46 -40.17
N PRO A 57 6.28 70.84 -41.31
CA PRO A 57 7.04 71.04 -42.54
C PRO A 57 8.10 72.11 -42.31
N SER A 58 9.32 71.83 -42.76
CA SER A 58 10.43 72.79 -42.78
C SER A 58 9.98 74.09 -43.44
N PRO A 59 10.25 75.27 -42.85
CA PRO A 59 9.94 76.53 -43.51
C PRO A 59 10.73 76.61 -44.82
N VAL A 60 10.00 76.84 -45.91
CA VAL A 60 10.59 77.20 -47.20
C VAL A 60 11.21 78.58 -47.03
N PHE A 61 12.53 78.64 -46.97
CA PHE A 61 13.26 79.90 -47.06
C PHE A 61 13.17 80.41 -48.50
N GLU A 62 12.45 81.50 -48.72
CA GLU A 62 12.63 82.32 -49.92
C GLU A 62 14.08 82.82 -49.97
N PRO A 63 14.71 82.86 -51.15
CA PRO A 63 16.04 83.46 -51.31
C PRO A 63 15.92 84.96 -51.05
N THR A 64 16.35 85.39 -49.87
CA THR A 64 16.55 86.80 -49.53
C THR A 64 17.74 87.32 -50.33
N PRO A 65 17.67 88.53 -50.92
CA PRO A 65 18.77 89.10 -51.70
C PRO A 65 20.01 89.32 -50.82
N PRO A 66 21.22 89.26 -51.39
CA PRO A 66 22.46 89.31 -50.62
C PRO A 66 22.55 90.63 -49.85
N PRO A 67 22.95 90.62 -48.56
CA PRO A 67 23.18 91.85 -47.81
C PRO A 67 24.37 92.59 -48.41
N THR A 68 24.14 93.86 -48.73
CA THR A 68 25.17 94.83 -49.09
C THR A 68 26.14 94.98 -47.92
N PHE A 69 27.40 94.56 -48.11
CA PHE A 69 28.46 94.76 -47.12
C PHE A 69 28.82 96.25 -47.05
N GLU A 70 28.36 96.93 -46.00
CA GLU A 70 29.02 98.16 -45.54
C GLU A 70 30.27 97.78 -44.72
N PRO A 71 31.41 98.48 -44.88
CA PRO A 71 32.61 98.20 -44.11
C PRO A 71 32.39 98.58 -42.63
N ILE A 72 32.39 97.56 -41.79
CA ILE A 72 32.31 97.67 -40.33
C ILE A 72 33.59 98.40 -39.83
N PRO A 73 33.48 99.49 -39.05
CA PRO A 73 34.65 100.13 -38.44
C PRO A 73 35.30 99.18 -37.41
N PRO A 74 36.61 99.30 -37.13
CA PRO A 74 37.31 98.37 -36.24
C PRO A 74 36.75 98.48 -34.83
N SER A 75 35.81 97.60 -34.49
CA SER A 75 35.33 97.41 -33.14
C SER A 75 36.42 96.68 -32.36
N ILE A 76 36.89 97.40 -31.36
CA ILE A 76 37.88 97.01 -30.36
C ILE A 76 37.55 95.61 -29.83
N SER A 77 38.49 94.69 -30.03
CA SER A 77 38.53 93.40 -29.36
C SER A 77 38.74 93.62 -27.86
N ILE A 78 37.65 93.65 -27.11
CA ILE A 78 37.64 93.28 -25.70
C ILE A 78 36.92 91.94 -25.65
N GLY A 79 37.62 90.89 -26.10
CA GLY A 79 37.29 89.54 -25.66
C GLY A 79 37.57 89.43 -24.15
N PRO A 80 36.93 88.49 -23.44
CA PRO A 80 37.31 88.19 -22.06
C PRO A 80 38.82 87.99 -22.00
N SER A 81 39.44 88.45 -20.90
CA SER A 81 40.87 88.27 -20.70
C SER A 81 41.22 86.78 -20.86
N GLU A 82 42.37 86.47 -21.46
CA GLU A 82 42.81 85.08 -21.73
C GLU A 82 42.75 84.19 -20.46
N GLU A 83 42.90 84.82 -19.29
CA GLU A 83 42.75 84.22 -17.96
C GLU A 83 41.32 83.80 -17.62
N GLU A 84 40.30 84.60 -17.95
CA GLU A 84 38.89 84.23 -17.76
C GLU A 84 38.49 83.06 -18.67
N TYR A 85 38.99 83.03 -19.91
CA TYR A 85 38.77 81.90 -20.82
C TYR A 85 39.35 80.61 -20.24
N ASN A 86 40.61 80.64 -19.79
CA ASN A 86 41.26 79.48 -19.17
C ASN A 86 40.55 79.02 -17.89
N SER A 87 40.06 79.95 -17.06
CA SER A 87 39.25 79.65 -15.87
C SER A 87 37.95 78.92 -16.21
N VAL A 88 37.22 79.39 -17.23
CA VAL A 88 35.99 78.75 -17.70
C VAL A 88 36.28 77.35 -18.24
N VAL A 89 37.35 77.17 -19.02
CA VAL A 89 37.76 75.86 -19.54
C VAL A 89 38.04 74.86 -18.40
N MET A 90 38.77 75.29 -17.36
CA MET A 90 39.05 74.45 -16.19
C MET A 90 37.77 74.02 -15.45
N GLN A 91 36.82 74.94 -15.26
CA GLN A 91 35.53 74.62 -14.66
C GLN A 91 34.71 73.65 -15.51
N LEU A 92 34.77 73.77 -16.83
CA LEU A 92 34.07 72.89 -17.75
C LEU A 92 34.64 71.47 -17.68
N GLN A 93 35.97 71.37 -17.62
CA GLN A 93 36.69 70.10 -17.48
C GLN A 93 36.40 69.42 -16.13
N GLU A 94 36.29 70.18 -15.04
CA GLU A 94 35.85 69.68 -13.73
C GLU A 94 34.40 69.17 -13.78
N LYS A 95 33.50 69.94 -14.43
CA LYS A 95 32.09 69.54 -14.58
C LYS A 95 31.94 68.29 -15.44
N ASP A 96 32.74 68.13 -16.49
CA ASP A 96 32.79 66.90 -17.30
C ASP A 96 33.28 65.70 -16.48
N SER A 97 34.32 65.88 -15.65
CA SER A 97 34.78 64.85 -14.72
C SER A 97 33.66 64.42 -13.76
N ASN A 98 32.96 65.40 -13.17
CA ASN A 98 31.84 65.13 -12.26
C ASN A 98 30.67 64.44 -12.96
N LEU A 99 30.33 64.84 -14.20
CA LEU A 99 29.31 64.18 -15.01
C LEU A 99 29.66 62.71 -15.28
N ASN A 100 30.90 62.43 -15.64
CA ASN A 100 31.36 61.06 -15.88
C ASN A 100 31.28 60.22 -14.60
N GLN A 101 31.64 60.79 -13.44
CA GLN A 101 31.54 60.10 -12.16
C GLN A 101 30.07 59.80 -11.78
N LEU A 102 29.18 60.78 -11.92
CA LEU A 102 27.74 60.60 -11.68
C LEU A 102 27.14 59.58 -12.64
N GLN A 103 27.55 59.58 -13.91
CA GLN A 103 27.10 58.58 -14.89
C GLN A 103 27.54 57.17 -14.50
N SER A 104 28.77 57.00 -14.00
CA SER A 104 29.24 55.71 -13.47
C SER A 104 28.40 55.26 -12.28
N GLN A 105 28.12 56.16 -11.33
CA GLN A 105 27.28 55.85 -10.17
C GLN A 105 25.86 55.46 -10.56
N ILE A 106 25.26 56.15 -11.55
CA ILE A 106 23.93 55.80 -12.09
C ILE A 106 23.95 54.39 -12.69
N ASN A 107 24.99 54.05 -13.45
CA ASN A 107 25.12 52.72 -14.05
C ASN A 107 25.28 51.63 -12.96
N ASP A 108 26.07 51.88 -11.93
CA ASP A 108 26.26 50.96 -10.81
C ASP A 108 24.98 50.77 -10.00
N LEU A 109 24.24 51.85 -9.71
CA LEU A 109 22.96 51.78 -9.02
C LEU A 109 21.90 51.07 -9.86
N SER A 110 21.88 51.28 -11.18
CA SER A 110 21.00 50.59 -12.11
C SER A 110 21.26 49.07 -12.11
N SER A 111 22.55 48.68 -12.15
CA SER A 111 22.96 47.28 -12.04
C SER A 111 22.53 46.64 -10.71
N GLN A 112 22.76 47.34 -9.59
CA GLN A 112 22.33 46.88 -8.27
C GLN A 112 20.80 46.73 -8.17
N SER A 113 20.05 47.69 -8.72
CA SER A 113 18.59 47.63 -8.75
C SER A 113 18.07 46.42 -9.54
N SER A 114 18.70 46.12 -10.68
CA SER A 114 18.39 44.93 -11.47
C SER A 114 18.66 43.63 -10.70
N LEU A 115 19.80 43.56 -10.00
CA LEU A 115 20.18 42.39 -9.18
C LEU A 115 19.19 42.17 -8.04
N ILE A 116 18.87 43.22 -7.28
CA ILE A 116 17.92 43.15 -6.17
C ILE A 116 16.54 42.74 -6.68
N SER A 117 16.10 43.27 -7.82
CA SER A 117 14.82 42.88 -8.45
C SER A 117 14.78 41.39 -8.83
N ALA A 118 15.89 40.86 -9.34
CA ALA A 118 15.99 39.43 -9.66
C ALA A 118 15.96 38.56 -8.38
N GLN A 119 16.68 38.97 -7.33
CA GLN A 119 16.68 38.27 -6.04
C GLN A 119 15.29 38.28 -5.40
N LEU A 120 14.56 39.40 -5.47
CA LEU A 120 13.20 39.50 -4.94
C LEU A 120 12.25 38.52 -5.63
N ARG A 121 12.32 38.43 -6.96
CA ARG A 121 11.52 37.46 -7.74
C ARG A 121 11.83 36.01 -7.38
N GLU A 122 13.11 35.68 -7.19
CA GLU A 122 13.49 34.33 -6.77
C GLU A 122 12.96 34.00 -5.38
N LYS A 123 13.06 34.95 -4.44
CA LYS A 123 12.52 34.78 -3.09
C LYS A 123 11.01 34.65 -3.08
N GLU A 124 10.31 35.42 -3.90
CA GLU A 124 8.86 35.31 -4.07
C GLU A 124 8.46 33.94 -4.65
N SER A 125 9.20 33.42 -5.63
CA SER A 125 9.01 32.06 -6.15
C SER A 125 9.23 31.00 -5.08
N GLN A 126 10.29 31.15 -4.27
CA GLN A 126 10.59 30.24 -3.16
C GLN A 126 9.47 30.24 -2.11
N VAL A 127 8.97 31.41 -1.73
CA VAL A 127 7.84 31.55 -0.80
C VAL A 127 6.61 30.85 -1.34
N ASN A 128 6.26 31.06 -2.62
CA ASN A 128 5.11 30.40 -3.24
C ASN A 128 5.23 28.87 -3.24
N ARG A 129 6.42 28.33 -3.53
CA ARG A 129 6.68 26.88 -3.46
C ARG A 129 6.51 26.33 -2.05
N LEU A 130 7.08 27.00 -1.05
CA LEU A 130 6.97 26.59 0.35
C LEU A 130 5.52 26.66 0.85
N THR A 131 4.77 27.70 0.48
CA THR A 131 3.34 27.83 0.81
C THR A 131 2.53 26.66 0.25
N ASN A 132 2.76 26.28 -1.01
CA ASN A 132 2.07 25.14 -1.61
C ASN A 132 2.44 23.81 -0.93
N GLN A 133 3.71 23.61 -0.58
CA GLN A 133 4.14 22.43 0.17
C GLN A 133 3.50 22.38 1.55
N PHE A 134 3.42 23.51 2.25
CA PHE A 134 2.76 23.61 3.55
C PHE A 134 1.28 23.23 3.47
N GLN A 135 0.55 23.76 2.48
CA GLN A 135 -0.87 23.41 2.26
C GLN A 135 -1.05 21.92 1.95
N SER A 136 -0.18 21.33 1.14
CA SER A 136 -0.21 19.90 0.83
C SER A 136 0.04 19.03 2.07
N LEU A 137 1.03 19.39 2.89
CA LEU A 137 1.32 18.70 4.14
C LEU A 137 0.18 18.85 5.16
N GLN A 138 -0.44 20.03 5.23
CA GLN A 138 -1.60 20.27 6.08
C GLN A 138 -2.77 19.37 5.69
N SER A 139 -3.13 19.32 4.41
CA SER A 139 -4.20 18.44 3.90
C SER A 139 -3.90 16.96 4.17
N THR A 140 -2.65 16.54 3.99
CA THR A 140 -2.22 15.16 4.27
C THR A 140 -2.34 14.83 5.77
N THR A 141 -1.99 15.78 6.64
CA THR A 141 -2.11 15.63 8.09
C THR A 141 -3.57 15.49 8.54
N GLU A 142 -4.46 16.29 7.95
CA GLU A 142 -5.91 16.20 8.21
C GLU A 142 -6.47 14.85 7.76
N ALA A 143 -6.05 14.34 6.59
CA ALA A 143 -6.45 13.02 6.11
C ALA A 143 -5.99 11.89 7.06
N TYR A 144 -4.73 11.94 7.52
CA TYR A 144 -4.23 10.97 8.50
C TYR A 144 -4.95 11.06 9.85
N GLN A 145 -5.30 12.26 10.33
CA GLN A 145 -6.11 12.40 11.55
C GLN A 145 -7.49 11.73 11.42
N GLN A 146 -8.16 11.91 10.28
CA GLN A 146 -9.44 11.26 10.04
C GLN A 146 -9.30 9.73 9.99
N GLN A 147 -8.25 9.21 9.33
CA GLN A 147 -7.98 7.78 9.28
C GLN A 147 -7.71 7.20 10.67
N VAL A 148 -6.91 7.88 11.50
CA VAL A 148 -6.64 7.47 12.89
C VAL A 148 -7.93 7.44 13.69
N LYS A 149 -8.81 8.44 13.53
CA LYS A 149 -10.10 8.46 14.20
C LYS A 149 -10.98 7.26 13.80
N GLN A 150 -11.09 6.99 12.49
CA GLN A 150 -11.85 5.85 11.99
C GLN A 150 -11.34 4.52 12.56
N LEU A 151 -10.01 4.29 12.50
CA LEU A 151 -9.41 3.07 13.03
C LEU A 151 -9.59 2.94 14.55
N THR A 152 -9.57 4.06 15.27
CA THR A 152 -9.84 4.07 16.72
C THR A 152 -11.28 3.67 17.01
N ASP A 153 -12.24 4.19 16.26
CA ASP A 153 -13.66 3.87 16.40
C ASP A 153 -13.94 2.39 16.06
N GLU A 154 -13.36 1.88 14.97
CA GLU A 154 -13.45 0.46 14.59
C GLU A 154 -12.86 -0.46 15.66
N ASN A 155 -11.71 -0.10 16.22
CA ASN A 155 -11.08 -0.88 17.29
C ASN A 155 -11.92 -0.89 18.58
N ALA A 156 -12.51 0.25 18.94
CA ALA A 156 -13.42 0.35 20.07
C ALA A 156 -14.67 -0.53 19.88
N GLN A 157 -15.24 -0.56 18.67
CA GLN A 157 -16.36 -1.45 18.33
C GLN A 157 -15.97 -2.92 18.45
N LEU A 158 -14.84 -3.32 17.85
CA LEU A 158 -14.35 -4.70 17.94
C LEU A 158 -14.09 -5.12 19.40
N GLN A 159 -13.47 -4.26 20.21
CA GLN A 159 -13.28 -4.51 21.64
C GLN A 159 -14.60 -4.68 22.39
N ALA A 160 -15.65 -3.92 22.03
CA ALA A 160 -16.97 -4.06 22.63
C ALA A 160 -17.67 -5.38 22.23
N HIS A 161 -17.38 -5.94 21.06
CA HIS A 161 -17.97 -7.21 20.59
C HIS A 161 -17.34 -8.45 21.25
N ILE A 162 -16.06 -8.40 21.61
CA ILE A 162 -15.33 -9.56 22.17
C ILE A 162 -16.03 -10.17 23.41
N PRO A 163 -16.44 -9.40 24.43
CA PRO A 163 -17.12 -9.95 25.61
C PRO A 163 -18.43 -10.67 25.27
N GLY A 164 -19.23 -10.12 24.34
CA GLY A 164 -20.49 -10.74 23.92
C GLY A 164 -20.28 -12.09 23.25
N LEU A 165 -19.27 -12.19 22.38
CA LEU A 165 -18.90 -13.46 21.76
C LEU A 165 -18.33 -14.46 22.78
N GLN A 166 -17.53 -14.00 23.74
CA GLN A 166 -17.03 -14.85 24.83
C GLN A 166 -18.17 -15.43 25.67
N GLN A 167 -19.17 -14.60 26.01
CA GLN A 167 -20.36 -15.06 26.73
C GLN A 167 -21.14 -16.11 25.92
N GLN A 168 -21.36 -15.87 24.63
CA GLN A 168 -22.06 -16.82 23.76
C GLN A 168 -21.33 -18.17 23.67
N VAL A 169 -20.00 -18.15 23.59
CA VAL A 169 -19.19 -19.39 23.62
C VAL A 169 -19.37 -20.13 24.94
N GLN A 170 -19.37 -19.41 26.08
CA GLN A 170 -19.55 -20.00 27.39
C GLN A 170 -20.94 -20.63 27.55
N GLU A 171 -21.99 -19.97 27.09
CA GLU A 171 -23.37 -20.49 27.08
C GLU A 171 -23.49 -21.75 26.23
N LEU A 172 -22.92 -21.75 25.02
CA LEU A 172 -22.91 -22.93 24.14
C LEU A 172 -22.13 -24.10 24.75
N GLN A 173 -21.00 -23.84 25.41
CA GLN A 173 -20.24 -24.87 26.12
C GLN A 173 -21.04 -25.48 27.26
N GLN A 174 -21.73 -24.65 28.05
CA GLN A 174 -22.60 -25.13 29.13
C GLN A 174 -23.75 -25.99 28.57
N HIS A 175 -24.41 -25.53 27.51
CA HIS A 175 -25.48 -26.29 26.87
C HIS A 175 -24.99 -27.64 26.32
N ASN A 176 -23.81 -27.67 25.70
CA ASN A 176 -23.21 -28.90 25.20
C ASN A 176 -22.90 -29.88 26.35
N SER A 177 -22.36 -29.39 27.47
CA SER A 177 -22.11 -30.20 28.66
C SER A 177 -23.40 -30.81 29.22
N VAL A 178 -24.49 -30.03 29.28
CA VAL A 178 -25.80 -30.53 29.73
C VAL A 178 -26.31 -31.62 28.80
N LEU A 179 -26.25 -31.41 27.48
CA LEU A 179 -26.66 -32.44 26.52
C LEU A 179 -25.81 -33.71 26.65
N GLN A 180 -24.49 -33.56 26.81
CA GLN A 180 -23.59 -34.70 26.97
C GLN A 180 -23.90 -35.50 28.25
N GLN A 181 -24.26 -34.82 29.34
CA GLN A 181 -24.71 -35.48 30.58
C GLN A 181 -26.03 -36.24 30.42
N GLN A 182 -26.92 -35.80 29.52
CA GLN A 182 -28.20 -36.49 29.25
C GLN A 182 -28.05 -37.77 28.42
N ILE A 183 -26.97 -37.90 27.62
CA ILE A 183 -26.74 -39.08 26.77
C ILE A 183 -26.65 -40.36 27.61
N GLY A 184 -25.90 -40.35 28.72
CA GLY A 184 -25.68 -41.54 29.56
C GLY A 184 -26.98 -42.15 30.11
N PRO A 185 -27.83 -41.37 30.82
CA PRO A 185 -29.13 -41.84 31.31
C PRO A 185 -30.06 -42.35 30.20
N LEU A 186 -30.11 -41.67 29.05
CA LEU A 186 -30.90 -42.12 27.91
C LEU A 186 -30.38 -43.45 27.34
N GLN A 187 -29.05 -43.59 27.21
CA GLN A 187 -28.42 -44.84 26.79
C GLN A 187 -28.76 -45.99 27.74
N ALA A 188 -28.72 -45.75 29.05
CA ALA A 188 -29.08 -46.73 30.06
C ALA A 188 -30.57 -47.10 30.00
N GLN A 189 -31.45 -46.13 29.75
CA GLN A 189 -32.87 -46.39 29.56
C GLN A 189 -33.14 -47.25 28.31
N ILE A 190 -32.42 -47.00 27.21
CA ILE A 190 -32.48 -47.81 25.99
C ILE A 190 -32.08 -49.26 26.29
N THR A 191 -30.95 -49.47 26.99
CA THR A 191 -30.49 -50.82 27.36
C THR A 191 -31.52 -51.55 28.23
N LYS A 192 -32.09 -50.88 29.24
CA LYS A 192 -33.13 -51.46 30.09
C LYS A 192 -34.38 -51.88 29.30
N LEU A 193 -34.84 -51.03 28.38
CA LEU A 193 -35.99 -51.35 27.54
C LEU A 193 -35.69 -52.50 26.57
N GLN A 194 -34.46 -52.59 26.03
CA GLN A 194 -34.03 -53.72 25.21
C GLN A 194 -34.04 -55.04 25.99
N GLU A 195 -33.52 -55.04 27.22
CA GLU A 195 -33.58 -56.21 28.10
C GLU A 195 -35.02 -56.64 28.40
N GLU A 196 -35.92 -55.68 28.64
CA GLU A 196 -37.34 -55.95 28.87
C GLU A 196 -38.03 -56.55 27.63
N ILE A 197 -37.68 -56.08 26.44
CA ILE A 197 -38.17 -56.65 25.16
C ILE A 197 -37.73 -58.11 25.05
N VAL A 198 -36.44 -58.40 25.21
CA VAL A 198 -35.90 -59.77 25.14
C VAL A 198 -36.57 -60.70 26.15
N TYR A 199 -36.78 -60.21 27.38
CA TYR A 199 -37.50 -60.97 28.41
C TYR A 199 -38.95 -61.29 27.99
N LYS A 200 -39.69 -60.29 27.48
CA LYS A 200 -41.06 -60.48 27.01
C LYS A 200 -41.15 -61.41 25.81
N GLU A 201 -40.21 -61.32 24.87
CA GLU A 201 -40.12 -62.23 23.72
C GLU A 201 -39.91 -63.69 24.17
N ARG A 202 -38.97 -63.93 25.08
CA ARG A 202 -38.78 -65.27 25.67
C ARG A 202 -40.05 -65.78 26.33
N ARG A 203 -40.75 -64.93 27.08
CA ARG A 203 -41.99 -65.30 27.75
C ARG A 203 -43.10 -65.63 26.77
N ILE A 204 -43.18 -64.92 25.65
CA ILE A 204 -44.13 -65.23 24.57
C ILE A 204 -43.80 -66.60 23.97
N GLU A 205 -42.52 -66.90 23.74
CA GLU A 205 -42.09 -68.19 23.18
C GLU A 205 -42.43 -69.36 24.11
N GLU A 206 -42.12 -69.23 25.42
CA GLU A 206 -42.51 -70.20 26.45
C GLU A 206 -44.02 -70.46 26.50
N LEU A 207 -44.83 -69.43 26.28
CA LEU A 207 -46.30 -69.54 26.29
C LEU A 207 -46.86 -70.09 24.98
N LYS A 208 -46.12 -69.98 23.87
CA LYS A 208 -46.50 -70.56 22.57
C LYS A 208 -46.14 -72.03 22.47
N GLU A 209 -45.10 -72.49 23.16
CA GLU A 209 -44.81 -73.93 23.24
C GLU A 209 -45.98 -74.65 23.93
N PRO A 210 -46.57 -75.69 23.30
CA PRO A 210 -47.67 -76.43 23.91
C PRO A 210 -47.17 -77.14 25.16
N LYS A 211 -47.57 -76.64 26.33
CA LYS A 211 -47.31 -77.28 27.61
C LYS A 211 -47.96 -78.66 27.61
N ALA A 212 -47.17 -79.71 27.40
CA ALA A 212 -47.63 -81.09 27.47
C ALA A 212 -48.19 -81.35 28.88
N VAL A 213 -49.50 -81.31 29.01
CA VAL A 213 -50.18 -81.82 30.20
C VAL A 213 -50.18 -83.34 30.05
N MET A 214 -49.38 -84.01 30.89
CA MET A 214 -49.23 -85.47 31.14
C MET A 214 -47.96 -86.13 30.53
N PRO A 215 -47.08 -86.74 31.36
CA PRO A 215 -46.21 -87.80 30.90
C PRO A 215 -46.98 -89.12 30.89
N SER A 216 -47.18 -89.70 29.70
CA SER A 216 -47.66 -91.07 29.55
C SER A 216 -46.50 -92.03 29.78
N SER A 217 -46.45 -92.63 30.97
CA SER A 217 -45.50 -93.67 31.36
C SER A 217 -45.84 -95.00 30.67
N LEU A 218 -45.65 -95.14 29.36
CA LEU A 218 -45.76 -96.44 28.69
C LEU A 218 -45.09 -96.49 27.29
N ALA A 219 -43.77 -96.67 27.24
CA ALA A 219 -43.08 -97.33 26.11
C ALA A 219 -41.59 -97.56 26.46
N GLN A 220 -41.28 -98.71 27.05
CA GLN A 220 -39.94 -99.30 27.07
C GLN A 220 -39.90 -100.51 26.14
N GLY A 221 -38.77 -100.71 25.44
CA GLY A 221 -38.45 -101.89 24.62
C GLY A 221 -37.49 -101.53 23.49
N ILE A 222 -36.18 -101.37 23.74
CA ILE A 222 -35.10 -102.36 23.57
C ILE A 222 -34.98 -102.93 22.13
N THR A 223 -33.93 -102.55 21.40
CA THR A 223 -33.04 -103.48 20.66
C THR A 223 -31.68 -102.84 20.30
N ASN A 224 -30.69 -103.73 20.16
CA ASN A 224 -29.25 -103.60 20.30
C ASN A 224 -28.45 -103.22 19.02
N GLN A 225 -27.26 -102.65 19.28
CA GLN A 225 -25.91 -102.97 18.73
C GLN A 225 -25.42 -102.54 17.31
N THR A 226 -24.38 -101.68 17.36
CA THR A 226 -23.03 -101.77 16.74
C THR A 226 -22.86 -101.66 15.22
N THR A 227 -22.14 -100.64 14.73
CA THR A 227 -20.77 -100.75 14.16
C THR A 227 -20.27 -99.44 13.52
N ASN A 228 -18.95 -99.29 13.59
CA ASN A 228 -18.04 -98.27 13.06
C ASN A 228 -18.32 -97.82 11.62
N TYR A 229 -17.93 -96.59 11.24
CA TYR A 229 -16.84 -96.31 10.28
C TYR A 229 -16.62 -94.80 10.08
N SER A 230 -15.33 -94.47 9.96
CA SER A 230 -14.62 -93.28 9.47
C SER A 230 -15.40 -92.18 8.72
N THR A 231 -15.06 -90.91 8.99
CA THR A 231 -14.18 -90.07 8.14
C THR A 231 -14.13 -88.60 8.63
N SER A 232 -12.92 -88.06 8.82
CA SER A 232 -12.59 -86.61 8.86
C SER A 232 -12.53 -86.05 7.41
N PRO A 233 -12.21 -84.77 7.11
CA PRO A 233 -11.87 -83.60 7.95
C PRO A 233 -12.67 -82.32 7.56
N THR A 234 -12.47 -81.14 8.15
CA THR A 234 -11.61 -80.09 7.56
C THR A 234 -11.57 -78.85 8.46
N LEU A 235 -10.36 -78.31 8.56
CA LEU A 235 -9.88 -77.15 9.29
C LEU A 235 -10.34 -75.82 8.65
N THR A 236 -10.55 -74.78 9.47
CA THR A 236 -9.96 -73.45 9.28
C THR A 236 -10.03 -72.62 10.57
N PRO A 237 -8.88 -72.25 11.16
CA PRO A 237 -8.77 -71.13 12.07
C PRO A 237 -8.13 -69.95 11.34
N THR A 238 -8.81 -68.79 11.26
CA THR A 238 -8.18 -67.55 10.79
C THR A 238 -7.48 -66.86 11.95
N THR A 239 -6.16 -67.01 11.94
CA THR A 239 -5.18 -66.39 12.81
C THR A 239 -5.13 -64.88 12.67
N SER A 240 -5.17 -64.22 13.82
CA SER A 240 -4.53 -62.94 14.08
C SER A 240 -3.03 -63.00 13.81
N THR A 241 -2.48 -62.05 13.06
CA THR A 241 -1.05 -61.68 13.18
C THR A 241 -0.78 -60.29 12.62
N THR A 242 -0.45 -59.38 13.54
CA THR A 242 0.53 -58.29 13.37
C THR A 242 1.71 -58.70 14.25
N PRO A 243 2.99 -58.61 13.82
CA PRO A 243 3.80 -57.43 14.16
C PRO A 243 4.89 -57.09 13.10
N ALA A 244 4.99 -55.81 12.69
CA ALA A 244 6.10 -54.89 13.03
C ALA A 244 7.30 -54.92 12.02
N PRO A 245 8.29 -54.03 12.11
CA PRO A 245 8.29 -52.76 11.37
C PRO A 245 9.53 -52.58 10.49
N SER A 246 9.35 -51.94 9.33
CA SER A 246 10.46 -51.51 8.48
C SER A 246 10.75 -50.03 8.72
N ALA A 247 11.95 -49.75 9.21
CA ALA A 247 12.50 -48.42 9.38
C ALA A 247 12.60 -47.70 8.02
N GLN A 248 11.93 -46.56 7.89
CA GLN A 248 12.23 -45.58 6.85
C GLN A 248 11.99 -44.16 7.38
N MET A 249 12.99 -43.32 7.10
CA MET A 249 13.22 -42.00 7.63
C MET A 249 12.00 -41.07 7.42
N GLY A 250 11.73 -40.26 8.44
CA GLY A 250 10.47 -39.56 8.61
C GLY A 250 10.15 -38.50 7.57
N THR A 251 8.92 -38.55 7.09
CA THR A 251 8.06 -37.37 6.93
C THR A 251 6.68 -37.77 7.45
N GLY A 252 6.18 -37.11 8.49
CA GLY A 252 4.84 -37.38 9.01
C GLY A 252 3.83 -37.31 7.86
N ARG A 253 2.88 -38.24 7.82
CA ARG A 253 1.90 -38.41 6.74
C ARG A 253 0.98 -37.19 6.67
N ARG A 254 1.45 -36.09 6.06
CA ARG A 254 0.69 -34.85 5.87
C ARG A 254 -0.50 -35.17 4.98
N MET A 255 -1.72 -34.91 5.46
CA MET A 255 -2.97 -35.13 4.73
C MET A 255 -3.63 -33.78 4.48
N CYS A 256 -4.07 -33.55 3.24
CA CYS A 256 -4.87 -32.38 2.92
C CYS A 256 -6.27 -32.53 3.57
N PRO A 257 -6.70 -31.59 4.44
CA PRO A 257 -8.00 -31.66 5.10
C PRO A 257 -9.18 -31.47 4.14
N ASN A 258 -8.94 -30.93 2.94
CA ASN A 258 -9.99 -30.68 1.95
C ASN A 258 -10.24 -31.88 1.00
N CYS A 259 -9.20 -32.65 0.63
CA CYS A 259 -9.34 -33.74 -0.36
C CYS A 259 -8.76 -35.09 0.08
N GLY A 260 -8.21 -35.18 1.30
CA GLY A 260 -7.63 -36.41 1.84
C GLY A 260 -6.33 -36.87 1.17
N ALA A 261 -5.82 -36.12 0.18
CA ALA A 261 -4.56 -36.46 -0.48
C ALA A 261 -3.40 -36.43 0.53
N SER A 262 -2.57 -37.48 0.53
CA SER A 262 -1.51 -37.67 1.52
C SER A 262 -0.12 -37.82 0.88
N GLY A 263 0.93 -37.54 1.65
CA GLY A 263 2.31 -37.70 1.22
C GLY A 263 2.73 -36.65 0.19
N PHE A 264 3.24 -37.10 -0.97
CA PHE A 264 3.81 -36.23 -2.03
C PHE A 264 2.84 -35.19 -2.62
N ALA A 265 1.54 -35.33 -2.37
CA ALA A 265 0.52 -34.38 -2.81
C ALA A 265 0.38 -33.15 -1.89
N VAL A 266 1.08 -33.11 -0.75
CA VAL A 266 1.11 -31.95 0.16
C VAL A 266 2.53 -31.39 0.18
N LYS A 267 2.72 -30.19 -0.37
CA LYS A 267 4.02 -29.51 -0.46
C LYS A 267 4.10 -28.39 0.55
N GLU A 268 5.30 -28.17 1.09
CA GLU A 268 5.60 -27.05 1.98
C GLU A 268 6.11 -25.87 1.13
N VAL A 269 5.43 -24.73 1.22
CA VAL A 269 5.71 -23.51 0.45
C VAL A 269 5.85 -22.33 1.41
N GLU A 270 6.75 -21.41 1.10
CA GLU A 270 6.91 -20.18 1.87
C GLU A 270 5.72 -19.24 1.67
N ASP A 271 5.12 -18.82 2.78
CA ASP A 271 4.05 -17.85 2.82
C ASP A 271 4.62 -16.43 2.81
N ARG A 272 4.66 -15.83 1.61
CA ARG A 272 5.12 -14.46 1.42
C ARG A 272 4.26 -13.40 2.10
N THR A 273 3.08 -13.76 2.58
CA THR A 273 2.18 -12.85 3.30
C THR A 273 2.47 -12.79 4.80
N ARG A 274 3.25 -13.75 5.33
CA ARG A 274 3.55 -13.85 6.76
C ARG A 274 5.05 -13.94 7.01
N ILE A 275 5.67 -12.80 7.34
CA ILE A 275 7.11 -12.69 7.59
C ILE A 275 7.38 -12.91 9.08
N ILE A 276 8.29 -13.83 9.40
CA ILE A 276 8.69 -14.17 10.78
C ILE A 276 9.78 -13.19 11.27
N SER A 277 10.76 -12.85 10.42
CA SER A 277 11.85 -11.94 10.76
C SER A 277 12.41 -11.25 9.51
N TYR A 278 12.93 -10.02 9.67
CA TYR A 278 13.42 -9.17 8.58
C TYR A 278 14.95 -9.02 8.51
N ILE A 279 15.73 -9.63 9.41
CA ILE A 279 17.18 -9.40 9.51
C ILE A 279 17.93 -10.74 9.65
N PRO A 280 18.99 -11.02 8.87
CA PRO A 280 19.58 -10.21 7.78
C PRO A 280 18.90 -10.38 6.40
N LYS A 281 17.96 -11.32 6.24
CA LYS A 281 17.09 -11.50 5.06
C LYS A 281 15.67 -11.84 5.54
N PRO A 282 14.60 -11.49 4.79
CA PRO A 282 13.24 -11.85 5.18
C PRO A 282 13.08 -13.37 5.25
N ILE A 283 12.70 -13.88 6.42
CA ILE A 283 12.36 -15.29 6.64
C ILE A 283 10.84 -15.38 6.67
N TYR A 284 10.27 -16.09 5.71
CA TYR A 284 8.83 -16.30 5.58
C TYR A 284 8.36 -17.51 6.38
N ALA A 285 7.11 -17.45 6.87
CA ALA A 285 6.46 -18.62 7.47
C ALA A 285 6.26 -19.70 6.42
N LYS A 286 6.14 -20.96 6.85
CA LYS A 286 5.90 -22.08 5.95
C LYS A 286 4.43 -22.49 6.03
N LYS A 287 3.81 -22.70 4.88
CA LYS A 287 2.43 -23.20 4.73
C LYS A 287 2.41 -24.49 3.91
N LEU A 288 1.39 -25.31 4.08
CA LEU A 288 1.19 -26.53 3.31
C LEU A 288 0.19 -26.27 2.18
N VAL A 289 0.55 -26.66 0.97
CA VAL A 289 -0.31 -26.52 -0.22
C VAL A 289 -0.54 -27.89 -0.81
N CYS A 290 -1.80 -28.24 -1.02
CA CYS A 290 -2.17 -29.47 -1.71
C CYS A 290 -2.04 -29.29 -3.22
N THR A 291 -1.22 -30.10 -3.89
CA THR A 291 -1.05 -30.02 -5.35
C THR A 291 -2.21 -30.62 -6.14
N LYS A 292 -3.16 -31.29 -5.48
CA LYS A 292 -4.34 -31.89 -6.11
C LYS A 292 -5.54 -30.94 -6.15
N CYS A 293 -5.80 -30.22 -5.07
CA CYS A 293 -6.94 -29.31 -4.97
C CYS A 293 -6.57 -27.83 -4.78
N GLY A 294 -5.28 -27.49 -4.67
CA GLY A 294 -4.82 -26.12 -4.45
C GLY A 294 -5.06 -25.57 -3.05
N PHE A 295 -5.60 -26.37 -2.12
CA PHE A 295 -5.92 -25.92 -0.78
C PHE A 295 -4.66 -25.65 0.05
N GLU A 296 -4.60 -24.47 0.67
CA GLU A 296 -3.50 -24.01 1.51
C GLU A 296 -3.91 -24.05 2.99
N PHE A 297 -3.05 -24.57 3.88
CA PHE A 297 -3.31 -24.69 5.32
C PHE A 297 -2.04 -24.78 6.16
#